data_AF-A0A946AU30-F1
#
_entry.id   AF-A0A946AU30-F1
#
_cell.length_a   1.000
_cell.length_b   1.000
_cell.length_c   1.000
_cell.angle_alpha   90.00
_cell.angle_beta   90.00
_cell.angle_gamma   90.00
#
_symmetry.space_group_name_H-M   'P 1'
#
loop_
_entity.id
_entity.type
_entity.pdbx_description
1 polymer ?
#
loop_
_entity_poly.entity_id
_entity_poly.type
_entity_poly.pdbx_seq_one_letter_code
_entity_poly.pdbx_strand_id
1 'polypeptide(L)'
;SYDRGRLIKVLKRYFQIKGFSADWTSIESCGDEKLITTLSMICPLAVAEKQMLIEAKDISTRGDLISTILEMECEMVNADMQKQGYVKH
;
A
#
# COMPACT_ATOMS: atom_id res chain seq x y z
N SER A 1 -9.31 -16.40 -0.19
CA SER A 1 -9.39 -15.06 -0.79
C SER A 1 -8.83 -14.08 0.21
N TYR A 2 -8.22 -12.99 -0.26
CA TYR A 2 -7.64 -11.97 0.61
C TYR A 2 -8.70 -10.95 1.05
N ASP A 3 -8.39 -10.18 2.08
CA ASP A 3 -9.28 -9.13 2.57
C ASP A 3 -9.13 -7.85 1.73
N ARG A 4 -9.99 -7.72 0.72
CA ARG A 4 -10.06 -6.51 -0.12
C ARG A 4 -10.46 -5.26 0.68
N GLY A 5 -11.29 -5.40 1.70
CA GLY A 5 -11.69 -4.29 2.56
C GLY A 5 -10.50 -3.70 3.32
N ARG A 6 -9.65 -4.58 3.87
CA ARG A 6 -8.37 -4.21 4.50
C ARG A 6 -7.47 -3.47 3.50
N LEU A 7 -7.30 -3.99 2.28
CA LEU A 7 -6.49 -3.36 1.23
C LEU A 7 -6.97 -1.93 0.92
N ILE A 8 -8.28 -1.75 0.68
CA ILE A 8 -8.83 -0.42 0.35
C ILE A 8 -8.66 0.56 1.51
N LYS A 9 -8.84 0.10 2.75
CA LYS A 9 -8.66 0.93 3.95
C LYS A 9 -7.22 1.43 4.09
N VAL A 10 -6.22 0.55 3.95
CA VAL A 10 -4.82 0.97 4.02
C VAL A 10 -4.45 1.84 2.81
N LEU A 11 -4.93 1.52 1.62
CA LEU A 11 -4.64 2.28 0.42
C LEU A 11 -5.11 3.74 0.53
N LYS A 12 -6.32 3.97 1.07
CA LYS A 12 -6.84 5.32 1.38
C LYS A 12 -5.90 6.09 2.29
N ARG A 13 -5.43 5.46 3.37
CA ARG A 13 -4.47 6.05 4.31
C ARG A 13 -3.13 6.34 3.64
N TYR A 14 -2.61 5.40 2.86
CA TYR A 14 -1.33 5.55 2.16
C TYR A 14 -1.37 6.73 1.18
N PHE A 15 -2.43 6.84 0.37
CA PHE A 15 -2.60 7.93 -0.60
C PHE A 15 -2.71 9.28 0.11
N GLN A 16 -3.44 9.34 1.23
CA GLN A 16 -3.52 10.55 2.04
C GLN A 16 -2.15 10.99 2.57
N ILE A 17 -1.34 10.04 3.09
CA ILE A 17 0.01 10.33 3.62
C ILE A 17 0.95 10.80 2.50
N LYS A 18 0.90 10.17 1.32
CA LYS A 18 1.76 10.52 0.18
C LYS A 18 1.23 11.71 -0.64
N GLY A 19 0.04 12.25 -0.31
CA GLY A 19 -0.57 13.38 -1.01
C GLY A 19 -1.13 13.04 -2.39
N PHE A 20 -1.48 11.78 -2.64
CA PHE A 20 -2.03 11.32 -3.91
C PHE A 20 -3.55 11.50 -3.99
N SER A 21 -4.03 11.95 -5.14
CA SER A 21 -5.46 11.90 -5.49
C SER A 21 -5.78 10.58 -6.20
N ALA A 22 -6.98 10.05 -5.96
CA ALA A 22 -7.44 8.82 -6.59
C ALA A 22 -8.94 8.89 -6.87
N ASP A 23 -9.35 8.26 -7.97
CA ASP A 23 -10.75 7.93 -8.22
C ASP A 23 -11.10 6.62 -7.50
N TRP A 24 -11.68 6.76 -6.31
CA TRP A 24 -12.08 5.63 -5.47
C TRP A 24 -13.17 4.78 -6.11
N THR A 25 -14.04 5.36 -6.95
CA THR A 25 -15.10 4.62 -7.65
C THR A 25 -14.49 3.63 -8.64
N SER A 26 -13.51 4.09 -9.41
CA SER A 26 -12.76 3.24 -10.35
C SER A 26 -11.94 2.17 -9.63
N ILE A 27 -11.33 2.50 -8.49
CA ILE A 27 -10.55 1.53 -7.70
C ILE A 27 -11.47 0.45 -7.10
N GLU A 28 -12.58 0.84 -6.49
CA GLU A 28 -13.49 -0.09 -5.81
C GLU A 28 -14.20 -1.02 -6.80
N SER A 29 -14.45 -0.57 -8.03
CA SER A 29 -14.99 -1.39 -9.13
C SER A 29 -13.95 -2.20 -9.91
N CYS A 30 -12.66 -1.97 -9.69
CA CYS A 30 -11.58 -2.67 -10.39
C CYS A 30 -11.43 -4.12 -9.89
N GLY A 31 -11.30 -5.09 -10.79
CA GLY A 31 -11.03 -6.48 -10.40
C GLY A 31 -9.71 -6.65 -9.63
N ASP A 32 -9.66 -7.61 -8.71
CA ASP A 32 -8.55 -7.84 -7.77
C ASP A 32 -7.18 -7.91 -8.46
N GLU A 33 -7.05 -8.72 -9.52
CA GLU A 33 -5.80 -8.87 -10.26
C GLU A 33 -5.30 -7.56 -10.87
N LYS A 34 -6.21 -6.81 -11.50
CA LYS A 34 -5.90 -5.54 -12.14
C LYS A 34 -5.54 -4.50 -11.09
N LEU A 35 -6.27 -4.47 -9.96
CA LEU A 35 -5.99 -3.57 -8.85
C LEU A 35 -4.59 -3.83 -8.28
N ILE A 36 -4.30 -5.06 -7.87
CA ILE A 36 -3.01 -5.43 -7.27
C ILE A 36 -1.85 -5.17 -8.23
N THR A 37 -2.01 -5.54 -9.50
CA THR A 37 -0.98 -5.30 -10.54
C THR A 37 -0.71 -3.81 -10.71
N THR A 38 -1.77 -3.00 -10.82
CA THR A 38 -1.65 -1.55 -10.99
C THR A 38 -0.97 -0.91 -9.78
N LEU A 39 -1.39 -1.28 -8.56
CA LEU A 39 -0.78 -0.78 -7.32
C LEU A 39 0.72 -1.10 -7.25
N SER A 40 1.13 -2.30 -7.66
CA SER A 40 2.53 -2.73 -7.68
C SER A 40 3.40 -1.88 -8.63
N MET A 41 2.79 -1.26 -9.65
CA MET A 41 3.46 -0.40 -10.63
C MET A 41 3.49 1.07 -10.19
N ILE A 42 2.38 1.58 -9.64
CA ILE A 42 2.23 3.01 -9.33
C ILE A 42 2.76 3.37 -7.93
N CYS A 43 2.73 2.43 -6.98
CA CYS A 43 3.23 2.70 -5.64
C CYS A 43 4.77 2.70 -5.68
N PRO A 44 5.43 3.67 -5.03
CA PRO A 44 6.89 3.72 -4.92
C PRO A 44 7.41 2.65 -3.95
N LEU A 45 7.32 1.38 -4.35
CA LEU A 45 7.78 0.23 -3.57
C LEU A 45 9.29 0.01 -3.75
N ALA A 46 9.95 -0.40 -2.67
CA ALA A 46 11.34 -0.81 -2.68
C ALA A 46 11.56 -2.07 -3.52
N VAL A 47 12.80 -2.30 -3.95
CA VAL A 47 13.15 -3.48 -4.78
C VAL A 47 12.78 -4.79 -4.07
N ALA A 48 13.05 -4.90 -2.77
CA ALA A 48 12.71 -6.08 -1.99
C ALA A 48 11.19 -6.34 -1.94
N GLU A 49 10.39 -5.29 -1.79
CA GLU A 49 8.92 -5.38 -1.77
C GLU A 49 8.35 -5.82 -3.11
N LYS A 50 8.88 -5.27 -4.21
CA LYS A 50 8.53 -5.71 -5.56
C LYS A 50 8.88 -7.18 -5.78
N GLN A 51 10.03 -7.62 -5.27
CA GLN A 51 10.45 -9.00 -5.37
C GLN A 51 9.52 -9.95 -4.59
N MET A 52 9.10 -9.57 -3.37
CA MET A 52 8.10 -10.32 -2.61
C MET A 52 6.78 -10.49 -3.36
N LEU A 53 6.32 -9.44 -4.06
CA LEU A 53 5.08 -9.49 -4.86
C LEU A 53 5.20 -10.41 -6.08
N ILE A 54 6.38 -10.47 -6.71
CA ILE A 54 6.67 -11.36 -7.84
C ILE A 54 6.71 -12.83 -7.39
N GLU A 55 7.26 -13.10 -6.20
CA GLU A 55 7.36 -14.45 -5.64
C GLU A 55 6.04 -14.99 -5.06
N ALA A 56 5.03 -14.13 -4.91
CA ALA A 56 3.70 -14.53 -4.47
C ALA A 56 3.05 -15.49 -5.48
N LYS A 57 2.76 -16.71 -5.01
CA LYS A 57 2.28 -17.85 -5.82
C LYS A 57 0.85 -17.68 -6.34
N ASP A 58 0.04 -16.87 -5.67
CA ASP A 58 -1.35 -16.64 -6.02
C ASP A 58 -1.80 -15.21 -5.67
N ILE A 59 -2.95 -14.82 -6.21
CA ILE A 59 -3.50 -13.47 -6.04
C ILE A 59 -3.90 -13.15 -4.60
N SER A 60 -4.29 -14.17 -3.82
CA SER A 60 -4.65 -13.99 -2.40
C SER A 60 -3.40 -13.59 -1.61
N THR A 61 -2.34 -14.36 -1.75
CA THR A 61 -1.04 -14.11 -1.13
C THR A 61 -0.49 -12.75 -1.55
N ARG A 62 -0.61 -12.40 -2.84
CA ARG A 62 -0.16 -11.09 -3.35
C ARG A 62 -0.99 -9.93 -2.76
N GLY A 63 -2.30 -10.11 -2.60
CA GLY A 63 -3.21 -9.14 -1.96
C GLY A 63 -2.90 -8.91 -0.49
N ASP A 64 -2.56 -9.96 0.26
CA ASP A 64 -2.16 -9.86 1.66
C ASP A 64 -0.78 -9.19 1.82
N LEU A 65 0.15 -9.52 0.93
CA LEU A 65 1.48 -8.91 0.91
C LEU A 65 1.41 -7.41 0.62
N ILE A 66 0.69 -7.00 -0.43
CA ILE A 66 0.61 -5.58 -0.77
C ILE A 66 -0.11 -4.78 0.32
N SER A 67 -1.13 -5.36 0.98
CA SER A 67 -1.79 -4.72 2.13
C SER A 67 -0.79 -4.49 3.26
N THR A 68 0.02 -5.49 3.59
CA THR A 68 1.04 -5.42 4.65
C THR A 68 2.14 -4.42 4.31
N ILE A 69 2.63 -4.40 3.08
CA ILE A 69 3.64 -3.45 2.62
C ILE A 69 3.13 -2.01 2.77
N LEU A 70 1.90 -1.73 2.33
CA LEU A 70 1.29 -0.40 2.45
C LEU A 70 1.07 0.01 3.91
N GLU A 71 0.76 -0.94 4.80
CA GLU A 71 0.62 -0.68 6.24
C GLU A 71 1.97 -0.25 6.84
N MET A 72 3.03 -1.01 6.55
CA MET A 72 4.39 -0.70 7.01
C MET A 72 4.86 0.67 6.51
N GLU A 73 4.62 0.98 5.24
CA GLU A 73 4.93 2.30 4.67
C GLU A 73 4.20 3.45 5.40
N CYS A 74 2.93 3.25 5.77
CA CYS A 74 2.19 4.25 6.54
C CYS A 74 2.77 4.44 7.95
N GLU A 75 3.30 3.38 8.55
CA GLU A 75 3.90 3.42 9.89
C GLU A 75 5.30 4.02 9.89
N MET A 76 6.12 3.75 8.88
CA MET A 76 7.45 4.33 8.73
C MET A 76 7.39 5.86 8.63
N VAL A 77 6.43 6.40 7.86
CA VAL A 77 6.22 7.85 7.78
C VAL A 77 5.84 8.45 9.14
N ASN A 78 5.00 7.76 9.92
CA ASN A 78 4.66 8.22 11.27
C ASN A 78 5.86 8.21 12.21
N ALA A 79 6.73 7.19 12.12
CA ALA A 79 7.94 7.10 12.94
C ALA A 79 8.96 8.19 12.58
N ASP A 80 9.11 8.53 11.29
CA ASP A 80 9.99 9.61 10.85
C ASP A 80 9.46 11.00 11.21
N MET A 81 8.14 11.21 11.13
CA MET A 81 7.50 12.43 11.63
C MET A 81 7.67 12.60 13.15
N GLN A 82 7.65 11.51 13.94
CA GLN A 82 7.92 11.55 15.37
C GLN A 82 9.39 11.89 15.68
N LYS A 83 10.34 11.46 14.85
CA LYS A 83 11.77 11.82 14.99
C LYS A 83 12.04 13.29 14.64
N GLN A 84 11.36 13.85 13.64
CA GLN A 84 11.49 15.28 13.29
C GLN A 84 10.72 16.23 14.25
N GLY A 85 9.79 15.69 15.05
CA GLY A 85 9.09 16.44 16.10
C GLY A 85 9.89 16.65 17.40
N TYR A 86 11.08 16.05 17.53
CA TYR A 86 11.98 16.19 18.68
C TYR A 86 13.18 17.10 18.35
N VAL A 87 12.89 18.32 17.91
CA VAL A 87 13.79 19.46 18.09
C VAL A 87 12.95 20.63 18.63
N LYS A 88 12.56 20.53 19.91
CA LYS A 88 12.14 21.70 20.70
C LYS A 88 13.18 21.95 21.79
N HIS A 89 13.83 23.10 21.63
CA HIS A 89 14.76 23.81 22.51
C HIS A 89 16.21 23.32 22.55
#